data_AF-A1TL99-F1
#
_entry.id   AF-A1TL99-F1
#
_cell.length_a   1.000
_cell.length_b   1.000
_cell.length_c   1.000
_cell.angle_alpha   90.00
_cell.angle_beta   90.00
_cell.angle_gamma   90.00
#
_symmetry.space_group_name_H-M   'P 1'
#
loop_
_entity.id
_entity.type
_entity.pdbx_description
1 polymer ?
#
loop_
_entity_poly.entity_id
_entity_poly.type
_entity_poly.pdbx_seq_one_letter_code
_entity_poly.pdbx_strand_id
1 'polypeptide(L)'
;MLASFPLPSARAGAPADHRAEGPHPCGPRYWPAQTLDAFLLQMAARGHCISAAMMLGDRAYALEQIALARRLPGETLQGLVKELAAYFEDAEPAVAGLHWSHR
;
A
#
# COMPACT_ATOMS: atom_id res chain seq x y z
N MET A 1 15.79 26.26 -40.85
CA MET A 1 16.95 25.41 -40.51
C MET A 1 16.62 24.68 -39.21
N LEU A 2 16.48 23.35 -39.28
CA LEU A 2 16.23 22.46 -38.14
C LEU A 2 17.56 22.11 -37.48
N ALA A 3 17.68 22.26 -36.16
CA ALA A 3 18.80 21.71 -35.40
C ALA A 3 18.26 20.64 -34.44
N SER A 4 18.41 19.39 -34.89
CA SER A 4 18.17 18.17 -34.12
C SER A 4 19.10 18.10 -32.92
N PHE A 5 18.54 17.92 -31.73
CA PHE A 5 19.29 17.50 -30.55
C PHE A 5 19.15 15.98 -30.37
N PRO A 6 20.25 15.22 -30.29
CA PRO A 6 20.19 13.77 -30.08
C PRO A 6 19.78 13.45 -28.64
N LEU A 7 18.83 12.52 -28.49
CA LEU A 7 18.49 11.89 -27.22
C LEU A 7 19.71 11.12 -26.66
N PRO A 8 19.98 11.19 -25.35
CA PRO A 8 20.84 10.22 -24.69
C PRO A 8 20.08 8.89 -24.52
N SER A 9 20.47 7.90 -25.31
CA SER A 9 20.16 6.48 -25.06
C SER A 9 21.07 5.98 -23.93
N ALA A 10 20.54 5.91 -22.71
CA ALA A 10 21.24 5.35 -21.56
C ALA A 10 20.57 4.06 -21.10
N ARG A 11 21.04 2.97 -21.71
CA ARG A 11 21.27 1.62 -21.17
C ARG A 11 20.29 1.06 -20.13
N ALA A 12 19.56 0.03 -20.58
CA ALA A 12 19.10 -1.07 -19.75
C ALA A 12 20.26 -1.75 -19.00
N GLY A 13 20.00 -2.18 -17.78
CA GLY A 13 20.67 -3.36 -17.20
C GLY A 13 21.28 -3.21 -15.80
N ALA A 14 20.44 -3.44 -14.79
CA ALA A 14 20.72 -4.17 -13.54
C ALA A 14 21.58 -3.51 -12.44
N PRO A 15 21.59 -4.09 -11.22
CA PRO A 15 20.58 -4.93 -10.56
C PRO A 15 19.96 -4.18 -9.36
N ALA A 16 18.80 -4.67 -8.93
CA ALA A 16 18.24 -4.29 -7.64
C ALA A 16 19.26 -4.65 -6.54
N ASP A 17 19.87 -3.63 -5.94
CA ASP A 17 20.63 -3.73 -4.70
C ASP A 17 19.63 -4.03 -3.58
N HIS A 18 19.15 -5.27 -3.51
CA HIS A 18 18.54 -5.82 -2.31
C HIS A 18 19.67 -6.14 -1.33
N ARG A 19 20.35 -5.09 -0.87
CA ARG A 19 21.27 -5.22 0.24
C ARG A 19 20.43 -5.61 1.45
N ALA A 20 20.73 -6.81 1.96
CA ALA A 20 20.10 -7.41 3.10
C ALA A 20 20.02 -6.41 4.26
N GLU A 21 18.81 -5.87 4.48
CA GLU A 21 18.51 -5.06 5.64
C GLU A 21 18.23 -6.03 6.78
N GLY A 22 19.03 -5.94 7.84
CA GLY A 22 18.93 -6.79 9.02
C GLY A 22 17.55 -6.69 9.69
N PRO A 23 17.22 -7.58 10.64
CA PRO A 23 15.95 -7.55 11.34
C PRO A 23 15.91 -6.33 12.27
N HIS A 24 15.37 -5.22 11.77
CA HIS A 24 15.02 -4.03 12.54
C HIS A 24 13.51 -4.01 12.77
N PRO A 25 12.99 -4.40 13.95
CA PRO A 25 11.56 -4.45 14.20
C PRO A 25 11.06 -3.09 14.73
N CYS A 26 11.36 -1.97 14.08
CA CYS A 26 10.91 -0.62 14.48
C CYS A 26 11.09 0.39 13.34
N GLY A 27 10.57 0.10 12.14
CA GLY A 27 10.39 1.09 11.08
C GLY A 27 8.90 1.43 10.92
N PRO A 28 8.51 2.66 10.58
CA PRO A 28 7.14 2.94 10.17
C PRO A 28 6.86 2.01 8.99
N ARG A 29 6.00 1.02 9.21
CA ARG A 29 5.64 0.02 8.22
C ARG A 29 5.20 0.78 6.97
N TYR A 30 6.03 0.73 5.93
CA TYR A 30 5.84 1.59 4.76
C TYR A 30 4.47 1.26 4.16
N TRP A 31 3.59 2.26 4.16
CA TRP A 31 2.23 2.07 3.67
C TRP A 31 2.26 1.80 2.17
N PRO A 32 1.51 0.80 1.66
CA PRO A 32 1.50 0.46 0.24
C PRO A 32 0.66 1.48 -0.54
N ALA A 33 1.21 2.68 -0.76
CA ALA A 33 0.52 3.80 -1.39
C ALA A 33 0.01 3.47 -2.80
N GLN A 34 0.79 2.73 -3.59
CA GLN A 34 0.41 2.33 -4.95
C GLN A 34 -0.71 1.28 -4.95
N THR A 35 -0.65 0.29 -4.05
CA THR A 35 -1.71 -0.73 -3.88
C THR A 35 -3.01 -0.08 -3.41
N LEU A 36 -2.93 0.89 -2.49
CA LEU A 36 -4.10 1.63 -2.02
C LEU A 36 -4.72 2.47 -3.15
N ASP A 37 -3.93 3.23 -3.91
CA ASP A 37 -4.45 4.04 -5.01
C ASP A 37 -5.18 3.20 -6.06
N ALA A 38 -4.54 2.09 -6.48
CA ALA A 38 -5.15 1.12 -7.40
C ALA A 38 -6.44 0.51 -6.84
N PHE A 39 -6.49 0.23 -5.53
CA PHE A 39 -7.69 -0.26 -4.87
C PHE A 39 -8.81 0.77 -4.90
N LEU A 40 -8.53 2.03 -4.56
CA LEU A 40 -9.51 3.11 -4.58
C LEU A 40 -10.07 3.33 -5.98
N LEU A 41 -9.23 3.29 -7.01
CA LEU A 41 -9.65 3.38 -8.41
C LEU A 41 -10.57 2.21 -8.80
N GLN A 42 -10.23 0.97 -8.40
CA GLN A 42 -11.05 -0.20 -8.69
C GLN A 42 -12.40 -0.17 -7.97
N MET A 43 -12.44 0.35 -6.74
CA MET A 43 -13.68 0.54 -5.98
C MET A 43 -14.52 1.66 -6.57
N ALA A 44 -13.92 2.79 -6.93
CA ALA A 44 -14.59 3.92 -7.58
C ALA A 44 -15.20 3.53 -8.93
N ALA A 45 -14.48 2.73 -9.74
CA ALA A 45 -14.98 2.19 -11.01
C ALA A 45 -16.24 1.31 -10.84
N ARG A 46 -16.48 0.79 -9.63
CA ARG A 46 -17.65 -0.01 -9.27
C ARG A 46 -18.71 0.79 -8.49
N GLY A 47 -18.55 2.10 -8.37
CA GLY A 47 -19.47 3.00 -7.68
C GLY A 47 -19.22 3.16 -6.17
N HIS A 48 -18.12 2.63 -5.66
CA HIS A 48 -17.74 2.75 -4.25
C HIS A 48 -16.61 3.76 -4.05
N CYS A 49 -16.95 5.00 -3.71
CA CYS A 49 -15.96 6.00 -3.32
C CYS A 49 -15.51 5.79 -1.88
N ILE A 50 -14.23 5.46 -1.69
CA ILE A 50 -13.62 5.19 -0.39
C ILE A 50 -12.61 6.29 -0.07
N SER A 51 -12.48 6.63 1.21
CA SER A 51 -11.49 7.61 1.67
C SER A 51 -10.19 6.92 2.10
N ALA A 52 -9.10 7.21 1.40
CA ALA A 52 -7.74 6.83 1.80
C ALA A 52 -7.43 7.24 3.24
N ALA A 53 -7.75 8.49 3.59
CA ALA A 53 -7.48 9.05 4.90
C ALA A 53 -8.23 8.31 6.02
N MET A 54 -9.47 7.88 5.75
CA MET A 54 -10.22 7.08 6.73
C MET A 54 -9.67 5.66 6.85
N MET A 55 -9.26 5.02 5.75
CA MET A 55 -8.60 3.71 5.84
C MET A 55 -7.28 3.77 6.62
N LEU A 56 -6.56 4.88 6.52
CA LEU A 56 -5.32 5.13 7.24
C LEU A 56 -5.55 5.45 8.73
N GLY A 57 -6.59 6.23 9.04
CA GLY A 57 -6.89 6.70 10.39
C GLY A 57 -7.74 5.73 11.21
N ASP A 58 -8.51 4.86 10.56
CA ASP A 58 -9.43 3.92 11.19
C ASP A 58 -9.31 2.52 10.59
N ARG A 59 -8.72 1.61 11.38
CA ARG A 59 -8.48 0.22 10.97
C ARG A 59 -9.79 -0.56 10.78
N ALA A 60 -10.82 -0.29 11.57
CA ALA A 60 -12.09 -1.00 11.46
C ALA A 60 -12.76 -0.68 10.12
N TYR A 61 -12.80 0.60 9.76
CA TYR A 61 -13.25 1.08 8.48
C TYR A 61 -12.46 0.45 7.33
N ALA A 62 -11.12 0.38 7.43
CA ALA A 62 -10.31 -0.26 6.41
C ALA A 62 -10.68 -1.74 6.20
N LEU A 63 -10.85 -2.50 7.28
CA LEU A 63 -11.24 -3.91 7.22
C LEU A 63 -12.67 -4.09 6.67
N GLU A 64 -13.60 -3.20 7.00
CA GLU A 64 -14.94 -3.19 6.41
C GLU A 64 -14.90 -2.95 4.90
N GLN A 65 -14.09 -2.00 4.43
CA GLN A 65 -13.93 -1.75 2.99
C GLN A 65 -13.27 -2.94 2.27
N ILE A 66 -12.31 -3.61 2.91
CA ILE A 66 -11.69 -4.84 2.40
C ILE A 66 -12.71 -5.97 2.33
N ALA A 67 -13.55 -6.14 3.36
CA ALA A 67 -14.62 -7.15 3.38
C ALA A 67 -15.67 -6.89 2.30
N LEU A 68 -15.98 -5.62 2.02
CA LEU A 68 -16.85 -5.23 0.92
C LEU A 68 -16.21 -5.56 -0.43
N ALA A 69 -14.96 -5.18 -0.63
CA ALA A 69 -14.22 -5.44 -1.87
C ALA A 69 -14.06 -6.95 -2.18
N ARG A 70 -13.94 -7.80 -1.14
CA ARG A 70 -13.93 -9.27 -1.30
C ARG A 70 -15.20 -9.81 -1.97
N ARG A 71 -16.35 -9.14 -1.80
CA ARG A 71 -17.64 -9.54 -2.38
C ARG A 71 -17.83 -9.06 -3.82
N LEU A 72 -16.94 -8.19 -4.31
CA LEU A 72 -17.02 -7.65 -5.66
C LEU A 72 -16.22 -8.51 -6.65
N PRO A 73 -16.71 -8.66 -7.89
CA PRO A 73 -15.99 -9.40 -8.93
C PRO A 73 -14.79 -8.60 -9.48
N GLY A 74 -13.70 -9.30 -9.77
CA GLY A 74 -12.52 -8.77 -10.46
C GLY A 74 -11.21 -9.32 -9.92
N GLU A 75 -10.48 -10.08 -10.74
CA GLU A 75 -9.23 -10.73 -10.35
C GLU A 75 -8.16 -9.73 -9.87
N THR A 76 -8.01 -8.61 -10.58
CA THR A 76 -7.12 -7.51 -10.17
C THR A 76 -7.51 -6.93 -8.81
N LEU A 77 -8.81 -6.75 -8.55
CA LEU A 77 -9.30 -6.25 -7.25
C LEU A 77 -9.01 -7.26 -6.13
N GLN A 78 -9.20 -8.55 -6.40
CA GLN A 78 -8.91 -9.61 -5.42
C GLN A 78 -7.41 -9.70 -5.07
N GLY A 79 -6.52 -9.43 -6.03
CA GLY A 79 -5.08 -9.30 -5.79
C GLY A 79 -4.76 -8.15 -4.82
N LEU A 80 -5.30 -6.96 -5.10
CA LEU A 80 -5.12 -5.77 -4.25
C LEU A 80 -5.69 -5.96 -2.84
N VAL A 81 -6.87 -6.58 -2.76
CA VAL A 81 -7.54 -6.92 -1.49
C VAL A 81 -6.67 -7.84 -0.65
N LYS A 82 -6.00 -8.84 -1.24
CA LYS A 82 -5.14 -9.77 -0.51
C LYS A 82 -3.92 -9.06 0.08
N GLU A 83 -3.26 -8.18 -0.70
CA GLU A 83 -2.13 -7.39 -0.21
C GLU A 83 -2.52 -6.42 0.90
N LEU A 84 -3.62 -5.68 0.72
CA LEU A 84 -4.12 -4.76 1.73
C LEU A 84 -4.57 -5.49 2.98
N ALA A 85 -5.29 -6.61 2.84
CA ALA A 85 -5.72 -7.42 3.97
C ALA A 85 -4.51 -7.89 4.80
N ALA A 86 -3.46 -8.41 4.16
CA ALA A 86 -2.23 -8.76 4.86
C ALA A 86 -1.62 -7.56 5.60
N TYR A 87 -1.61 -6.36 5.01
CA TYR A 87 -1.11 -5.16 5.67
C TYR A 87 -1.92 -4.77 6.92
N PHE A 88 -3.25 -4.73 6.82
CA PHE A 88 -4.11 -4.32 7.94
C PHE A 88 -4.26 -5.42 9.00
N GLU A 89 -4.25 -6.69 8.60
CA GLU A 89 -4.34 -7.85 9.50
C GLU A 89 -3.03 -8.05 10.27
N ASP A 90 -1.87 -7.89 9.61
CA ASP A 90 -0.53 -8.02 10.24
C ASP A 90 -0.05 -6.75 10.94
N ALA A 91 -0.79 -5.64 10.80
CA ALA A 91 -0.63 -4.49 11.69
C ALA A 91 -1.08 -4.90 13.10
N GLU A 92 -0.15 -5.53 13.83
CA GLU A 92 -0.22 -5.71 15.28
C GLU A 92 -0.75 -4.42 15.92
N PRO A 93 -1.67 -4.50 16.88
CA PRO A 93 -2.11 -3.32 17.60
C PRO A 93 -0.87 -2.73 18.29
N ALA A 94 -0.35 -1.62 17.75
CA ALA A 94 0.81 -0.89 18.27
C ALA A 94 0.55 -0.26 19.67
N VAL A 95 -0.43 -0.76 20.41
CA VAL A 95 -0.87 -0.29 21.73
C VAL A 95 -0.57 -1.27 22.87
N ALA A 96 0.06 -2.43 22.63
CA ALA A 96 0.52 -3.29 23.74
C ALA A 96 1.98 -3.06 24.16
N GLY A 97 2.68 -2.06 23.58
CA GLY A 97 4.08 -1.76 23.89
C GLY A 97 4.35 -0.35 24.44
N LEU A 98 3.35 0.53 24.50
CA LEU A 98 3.48 1.87 25.08
C LEU A 98 3.00 1.89 26.54
N HIS A 99 3.47 0.94 27.36
CA HIS A 99 3.49 1.10 28.81
C HIS A 99 4.69 2.01 29.21
N TRP A 100 4.93 3.12 28.50
CA TRP A 100 5.97 4.04 28.93
C TRP A 100 5.55 4.63 30.28
N SER A 101 6.21 4.11 31.30
CA SER A 101 6.15 4.58 32.67
C SER A 101 6.72 6.00 32.71
N HIS A 102 5.87 6.96 33.07
CA HIS A 102 6.27 8.27 33.59
C HIS A 102 4.98 8.88 34.19
N ARG A 103 4.79 9.05 35.49
CA ARG A 103 5.68 9.45 36.59
C ARG A 103 5.08 8.99 37.92
#